data_AF-A0A957GI66-F1
#
_entry.id   AF-A0A957GI66-F1
#
_cell.length_a   1.000
_cell.length_b   1.000
_cell.length_c   1.000
_cell.angle_alpha   90.00
_cell.angle_beta   90.00
_cell.angle_gamma   90.00
#
_symmetry.space_group_name_H-M   'P 1'
#
loop_
_entity.id
_entity.type
_entity.pdbx_description
1 polymer ?
#
loop_
_entity_poly.entity_id
_entity_poly.type
_entity_poly.pdbx_seq_one_letter_code
_entity_poly.pdbx_strand_id
1 'polypeptide(L)'
;MTLKVMTIGVYGFTEEGFFAALAAAQVDTFCDIRQRRGVRGSQYAFANSQRLQARLAEMGIRYLHFQALAPTKAVRARQDAADKASKTAKRQRTALSDTFMVAYEAEILSRFQPQSLLAALPDDAQTLALFCVEREPAACHRSLVAAKLAETYQLEVEHLLP
;
A
#
# COMPACT_ATOMS: atom_id res chain seq x y z
N MET A 1 12.02 -20.37 4.24
CA MET A 1 11.31 -19.71 3.13
C MET A 1 11.59 -18.22 3.23
N THR A 2 11.80 -17.54 2.11
CA THR A 2 12.03 -16.08 2.08
C THR A 2 10.68 -15.37 2.05
N LEU A 3 10.53 -14.31 2.83
CA LEU A 3 9.32 -13.47 2.86
C LEU A 3 9.02 -12.93 1.45
N LYS A 4 7.77 -13.05 0.99
CA LYS A 4 7.29 -12.43 -0.26
C LYS A 4 6.58 -11.13 0.03
N VAL A 5 6.78 -10.12 -0.82
CA VAL A 5 6.12 -8.83 -0.71
C VAL A 5 5.14 -8.64 -1.87
N MET A 6 3.87 -8.60 -1.54
CA MET A 6 2.79 -8.21 -2.43
C MET A 6 2.46 -6.74 -2.22
N THR A 7 1.94 -6.07 -3.25
CA THR A 7 1.26 -4.78 -3.07
C THR A 7 -0.13 -4.85 -3.67
N ILE A 8 -1.10 -4.16 -3.08
CA ILE A 8 -2.45 -4.13 -3.61
C ILE A 8 -3.12 -2.76 -3.42
N GLY A 9 -3.93 -2.38 -4.41
CA GLY A 9 -4.79 -1.19 -4.43
C GLY A 9 -6.24 -1.51 -4.07
N VAL A 10 -7.16 -0.56 -4.19
CA VAL A 10 -8.61 -0.85 -4.14
C VAL A 10 -9.39 -0.27 -5.31
N TYR A 11 -8.98 0.87 -5.85
CA TYR A 11 -9.75 1.52 -6.90
C TYR A 11 -9.78 0.69 -8.17
N GLY A 12 -10.97 0.57 -8.77
CA GLY A 12 -11.21 -0.26 -9.95
C GLY A 12 -11.48 -1.73 -9.65
N PHE A 13 -11.32 -2.21 -8.41
CA PHE A 13 -11.58 -3.60 -8.04
C PHE A 13 -12.96 -3.78 -7.42
N THR A 14 -13.49 -5.00 -7.54
CA THR A 14 -14.64 -5.46 -6.76
C THR A 14 -14.17 -6.00 -5.41
N GLU A 15 -15.08 -6.08 -4.45
CA GLU A 15 -14.80 -6.70 -3.15
C GLU A 15 -14.34 -8.16 -3.32
N GLU A 16 -15.07 -8.93 -4.14
CA GLU A 16 -14.76 -10.32 -4.44
C GLU A 16 -13.38 -10.47 -5.08
N GLY A 17 -13.08 -9.69 -6.13
CA GLY A 17 -11.79 -9.75 -6.83
C GLY A 17 -10.62 -9.35 -5.92
N PHE A 18 -10.81 -8.36 -5.06
CA PHE A 18 -9.82 -7.93 -4.09
C PHE A 18 -9.45 -9.05 -3.11
N PHE A 19 -10.44 -9.68 -2.47
CA PHE A 19 -10.17 -10.74 -1.49
C PHE A 19 -9.74 -12.06 -2.16
N ALA A 20 -10.24 -12.38 -3.36
CA ALA A 20 -9.79 -13.52 -4.14
C ALA A 20 -8.30 -13.39 -4.51
N ALA A 21 -7.85 -12.20 -4.89
CA ALA A 21 -6.43 -11.95 -5.19
C ALA A 21 -5.52 -12.16 -3.97
N LEU A 22 -5.95 -11.71 -2.78
CA LEU A 22 -5.20 -11.95 -1.54
C LEU A 22 -5.08 -13.45 -1.21
N ALA A 23 -6.18 -14.19 -1.39
CA ALA A 23 -6.20 -15.63 -1.15
C ALA A 23 -5.32 -16.38 -2.17
N ALA A 24 -5.41 -16.04 -3.46
CA ALA A 24 -4.61 -16.64 -4.53
C ALA A 24 -3.11 -16.39 -4.34
N ALA A 25 -2.73 -15.20 -3.88
CA ALA A 25 -1.35 -14.86 -3.55
C ALA A 25 -0.90 -15.43 -2.19
N GLN A 26 -1.78 -16.14 -1.45
CA GLN A 26 -1.50 -16.70 -0.13
C GLN A 26 -1.01 -15.65 0.87
N VAL A 27 -1.59 -14.45 0.83
CA VAL A 27 -1.28 -13.37 1.77
C VAL A 27 -1.69 -13.82 3.17
N ASP A 28 -0.74 -13.85 4.10
CA ASP A 28 -1.00 -14.14 5.52
C ASP A 28 -0.94 -12.89 6.40
N THR A 29 -0.29 -11.83 5.93
CA THR A 29 -0.13 -10.57 6.69
C THR A 29 -0.39 -9.36 5.82
N PHE A 30 -1.41 -8.60 6.17
CA PHE A 30 -1.87 -7.42 5.46
C PHE A 30 -1.45 -6.13 6.17
N CYS A 31 -0.66 -5.31 5.49
CA CYS A 31 -0.06 -4.09 6.02
C CYS A 31 -0.67 -2.84 5.38
N ASP A 32 -1.56 -2.20 6.12
CA ASP A 32 -2.17 -0.93 5.74
C ASP A 32 -1.19 0.22 6.00
N ILE A 33 -0.84 0.97 4.95
CA ILE A 33 0.08 2.12 5.04
C ILE A 33 -0.64 3.44 4.77
N ARG A 34 -1.97 3.48 4.96
CA ARG A 34 -2.78 4.68 4.74
C ARG A 34 -2.72 5.61 5.94
N GLN A 35 -2.66 6.92 5.66
CA GLN A 35 -2.83 7.96 6.69
C GLN A 35 -4.23 7.90 7.31
N ARG A 36 -5.25 7.73 6.46
CA ARG A 36 -6.67 7.64 6.81
C ARG A 36 -7.19 6.33 6.26
N ARG A 37 -7.82 5.52 7.12
CA ARG A 37 -8.31 4.18 6.78
C ARG A 37 -9.77 4.14 6.32
N GLY A 38 -10.30 5.31 5.98
CA GLY A 38 -11.64 5.48 5.44
C GLY A 38 -11.60 5.80 3.95
N VAL A 39 -12.46 5.16 3.18
CA VAL A 39 -12.72 5.42 1.77
C VAL A 39 -14.16 5.90 1.60
N ARG A 40 -14.37 6.85 0.68
CA ARG A 40 -15.67 7.46 0.42
C ARG A 40 -16.43 6.66 -0.64
N GLY A 41 -17.75 6.59 -0.49
CA GLY A 41 -18.65 5.91 -1.42
C GLY A 41 -18.88 4.43 -1.07
N SER A 42 -20.05 3.91 -1.42
CA SER A 42 -20.45 2.52 -1.16
C SER A 42 -19.61 1.51 -1.94
N GLN A 43 -19.16 1.87 -3.15
CA GLN A 43 -18.39 1.00 -4.05
C GLN A 43 -17.15 0.39 -3.39
N TYR A 44 -16.43 1.17 -2.58
CA TYR A 44 -15.19 0.72 -1.93
C TYR A 44 -15.37 0.53 -0.43
N ALA A 45 -16.62 0.44 0.06
CA ALA A 45 -16.89 0.41 1.49
C ALA A 45 -16.20 -0.76 2.21
N PHE A 46 -15.95 -1.87 1.50
CA PHE A 46 -15.21 -3.04 1.99
C PHE A 46 -13.77 -2.71 2.43
N ALA A 47 -13.14 -1.68 1.87
CA ALA A 47 -11.80 -1.25 2.26
C ALA A 47 -11.76 -0.24 3.43
N ASN A 48 -12.91 0.08 4.03
CA ASN A 48 -12.93 0.81 5.30
C ASN A 48 -12.39 -0.07 6.42
N SER A 49 -11.54 0.51 7.29
CA SER A 49 -10.76 -0.20 8.31
C SER A 49 -11.49 -1.33 9.02
N GLN A 50 -12.68 -1.08 9.57
CA GLN A 50 -13.40 -2.07 10.37
C GLN A 50 -13.90 -3.24 9.52
N ARG A 51 -14.46 -2.97 8.35
CA ARG A 51 -14.96 -4.01 7.42
C ARG A 51 -13.80 -4.81 6.84
N LEU A 52 -12.73 -4.11 6.43
CA LEU A 52 -11.52 -4.73 5.91
C LEU A 52 -10.91 -5.68 6.94
N GLN A 53 -10.72 -5.22 8.18
CA GLN A 53 -10.14 -6.05 9.25
C GLN A 53 -11.04 -7.25 9.59
N ALA A 54 -12.36 -7.06 9.67
CA ALA A 54 -13.28 -8.16 9.93
C ALA A 54 -13.16 -9.25 8.84
N ARG A 55 -13.18 -8.84 7.56
CA ARG A 55 -13.09 -9.79 6.44
C ARG A 55 -11.72 -10.46 6.34
N LEU A 56 -10.64 -9.73 6.60
CA LEU A 56 -9.29 -10.32 6.66
C LEU A 56 -9.18 -11.35 7.79
N ALA A 57 -9.74 -11.07 8.97
CA ALA A 57 -9.75 -11.99 10.10
C ALA A 57 -10.52 -13.28 9.79
N GLU A 58 -11.66 -13.21 9.09
CA GLU A 58 -12.41 -14.38 8.60
C GLU A 58 -11.58 -15.25 7.65
N MET A 59 -10.66 -14.64 6.89
CA MET A 59 -9.73 -15.33 5.99
C MET A 59 -8.45 -15.81 6.68
N GLY A 60 -8.30 -15.57 7.99
CA GLY A 60 -7.07 -15.87 8.73
C GLY A 60 -5.89 -14.95 8.38
N ILE A 61 -6.15 -13.80 7.74
CA ILE A 61 -5.13 -12.83 7.34
C ILE A 61 -4.94 -11.82 8.47
N ARG A 62 -3.70 -11.70 8.95
CA ARG A 62 -3.32 -10.76 10.01
C ARG A 62 -3.35 -9.33 9.47
N TYR A 63 -3.69 -8.37 10.32
CA TYR A 63 -3.72 -6.95 9.93
C TYR A 63 -2.77 -6.11 10.78
N LEU A 64 -1.90 -5.36 10.12
CA LEU A 64 -0.99 -4.38 10.73
C LEU A 64 -1.21 -3.00 10.09
N HIS A 65 -1.05 -1.93 10.88
CA HIS A 65 -1.18 -0.55 10.41
C HIS A 65 0.10 0.23 10.65
N PHE A 66 0.78 0.61 9.56
CA PHE A 66 2.03 1.38 9.61
C PHE A 66 1.78 2.81 9.16
N GLN A 67 1.16 3.62 10.04
CA GLN A 67 0.84 5.01 9.72
C GLN A 67 2.08 5.86 9.41
N ALA A 68 3.24 5.53 10.00
CA ALA A 68 4.51 6.22 9.76
C ALA A 68 4.97 6.16 8.29
N LEU A 69 4.50 5.19 7.51
CA LEU A 69 4.79 5.06 6.08
C LEU A 69 3.82 5.87 5.20
N ALA A 70 2.81 6.52 5.78
CA ALA A 70 1.88 7.31 4.99
C ALA A 70 2.50 8.67 4.59
N PRO A 71 2.23 9.17 3.38
CA PRO A 71 2.72 10.49 2.96
C PRO A 71 2.10 11.60 3.81
N THR A 72 2.94 12.56 4.22
CA THR A 72 2.51 13.73 4.99
C THR A 72 1.56 14.63 4.18
N LYS A 73 0.94 15.62 4.82
CA LYS A 73 0.16 16.64 4.09
C LYS A 73 1.03 17.42 3.11
N ALA A 74 2.27 17.73 3.49
CA ALA A 74 3.22 18.47 2.64
C ALA A 74 3.62 17.66 1.40
N VAL A 75 3.97 16.37 1.58
CA VAL A 75 4.29 15.48 0.45
C VAL A 75 3.11 15.33 -0.50
N ARG A 76 1.88 15.15 0.01
CA ARG A 76 0.68 15.09 -0.83
C ARG A 76 0.43 16.40 -1.60
N ALA A 77 0.65 17.55 -0.98
CA ALA A 77 0.48 18.84 -1.66
C ALA A 77 1.43 19.00 -2.86
N ARG A 78 2.62 18.38 -2.85
CA ARG A 78 3.53 18.37 -4.00
C ARG A 78 2.95 17.59 -5.19
N GLN A 79 2.31 16.46 -4.93
CA GLN A 79 1.59 15.73 -5.97
C GLN A 79 0.40 16.54 -6.47
N ASP A 80 -0.41 17.13 -5.58
CA ASP A 80 -1.58 17.92 -5.98
C ASP A 80 -1.16 19.12 -6.87
N ALA A 81 -0.01 19.74 -6.58
CA ALA A 81 0.56 20.80 -7.41
C ALA A 81 1.03 20.30 -8.77
N ALA A 82 1.69 19.13 -8.83
CA ALA A 82 2.11 18.51 -10.07
C ALA A 82 0.90 18.12 -10.95
N ASP A 83 -0.10 17.46 -10.36
CA ASP A 83 -1.36 17.10 -11.01
C ASP A 83 -2.07 18.32 -11.59
N LYS A 84 -2.08 19.45 -10.86
CA LYS A 84 -2.65 20.71 -11.34
C LYS A 84 -1.86 21.29 -12.52
N ALA A 85 -0.53 21.25 -12.45
CA ALA A 85 0.34 21.76 -13.52
C ALA A 85 0.19 20.94 -14.81
N SER A 86 0.08 19.61 -14.70
CA SER A 86 -0.12 18.71 -15.84
C SER A 86 -1.58 18.56 -16.26
N LYS A 87 -2.53 19.19 -15.55
CA LYS A 87 -3.98 19.02 -15.71
C LYS A 87 -4.44 17.56 -15.61
N THR A 88 -3.72 16.75 -14.84
CA THR A 88 -4.05 15.34 -14.60
C THR A 88 -5.03 15.25 -13.44
N ALA A 89 -6.22 14.70 -13.68
CA ALA A 89 -7.14 14.41 -12.59
C ALA A 89 -6.58 13.30 -11.69
N LYS A 90 -6.73 13.40 -10.37
CA LYS A 90 -6.22 12.40 -9.41
C LYS A 90 -6.64 10.95 -9.75
N ARG A 91 -7.84 10.76 -10.29
CA ARG A 91 -8.38 9.44 -10.70
C ARG A 91 -7.76 8.88 -11.98
N GLN A 92 -7.15 9.73 -12.80
CA GLN A 92 -6.49 9.37 -14.06
C GLN A 92 -4.97 9.23 -13.91
N ARG A 93 -4.42 9.59 -12.74
CA ARG A 93 -2.98 9.51 -12.47
C ARG A 93 -2.49 8.07 -12.49
N THR A 94 -1.50 7.80 -13.33
CA THR A 94 -0.83 6.51 -13.49
C THR A 94 0.56 6.47 -12.85
N ALA A 95 1.15 7.62 -12.50
CA ALA A 95 2.45 7.69 -11.86
C ALA A 95 2.51 8.80 -10.79
N LEU A 96 3.36 8.62 -9.79
CA LEU A 96 3.76 9.69 -8.87
C LEU A 96 4.61 10.73 -9.61
N SER A 97 4.52 11.99 -9.20
CA SER A 97 5.42 13.02 -9.70
C SER A 97 6.80 12.89 -9.07
N ASP A 98 7.85 13.33 -9.79
CA ASP A 98 9.21 13.37 -9.24
C ASP A 98 9.28 14.20 -7.94
N THR A 99 8.53 15.30 -7.90
CA THR A 99 8.44 16.15 -6.71
C THR A 99 7.81 15.45 -5.51
N PHE A 100 6.89 14.51 -5.73
CA PHE A 100 6.36 13.65 -4.68
C PHE A 100 7.40 12.61 -4.27
N MET A 101 8.02 11.90 -5.23
CA MET A 101 8.97 10.84 -4.95
C MET A 101 10.18 11.35 -4.14
N VAL A 102 10.78 12.47 -4.56
CA VAL A 102 11.90 13.11 -3.84
C VAL A 102 11.51 13.50 -2.42
N ALA A 103 10.32 14.06 -2.23
CA ALA A 103 9.88 14.47 -0.89
C ALA A 103 9.51 13.27 -0.01
N TYR A 104 8.90 12.24 -0.57
CA TYR A 104 8.58 11.01 0.15
C TYR A 104 9.85 10.28 0.58
N GLU A 105 10.86 10.21 -0.29
CA GLU A 105 12.18 9.67 0.04
C GLU A 105 12.82 10.46 1.20
N ALA A 106 12.90 11.78 1.07
CA ALA A 106 13.58 12.63 2.04
C ALA A 106 12.87 12.70 3.41
N GLU A 107 11.54 12.74 3.44
CA GLU A 107 10.77 12.94 4.68
C GLU A 107 10.34 11.63 5.37
N ILE A 108 10.13 10.56 4.59
CA ILE A 108 9.55 9.28 5.09
C ILE A 108 10.56 8.14 4.95
N LEU A 109 11.03 7.82 3.74
CA LEU A 109 11.87 6.61 3.56
C LEU A 109 13.27 6.76 4.17
N SER A 110 13.84 7.96 4.21
CA SER A 110 15.12 8.24 4.87
C SER A 110 15.11 7.93 6.38
N ARG A 111 13.92 7.97 7.00
CA ARG A 111 13.70 7.69 8.42
C ARG A 111 13.12 6.31 8.66
N PHE A 112 12.62 5.67 7.61
CA PHE A 112 12.08 4.32 7.69
C PHE A 112 13.21 3.33 7.84
N GLN A 113 13.17 2.55 8.92
CA GLN A 113 14.04 1.39 9.11
C GLN A 113 13.27 0.14 8.66
N PRO A 114 13.61 -0.48 7.51
CA PRO A 114 12.93 -1.67 7.00
C PRO A 114 12.81 -2.79 8.04
N GLN A 115 13.79 -2.91 8.93
CA GLN A 115 13.79 -3.91 10.00
C GLN A 115 12.67 -3.71 11.01
N SER A 116 12.22 -2.47 11.24
CA SER A 116 11.10 -2.21 12.15
C SER A 116 9.77 -2.74 11.63
N LEU A 117 9.59 -2.80 10.30
CA LEU A 117 8.45 -3.47 9.69
C LEU A 117 8.57 -4.99 9.86
N LEU A 118 9.74 -5.57 9.55
CA LEU A 118 9.95 -7.01 9.69
C LEU A 118 9.81 -7.50 11.13
N ALA A 119 10.32 -6.75 12.10
CA ALA A 119 10.23 -7.08 13.53
C ALA A 119 8.79 -6.97 14.09
N ALA A 120 7.89 -6.29 13.38
CA ALA A 120 6.47 -6.26 13.71
C ALA A 120 5.68 -7.40 13.06
N LEU A 121 6.31 -8.16 12.14
CA LEU A 121 5.70 -9.37 11.58
C LEU A 121 5.85 -10.53 12.58
N PRO A 122 4.86 -11.43 12.65
CA PRO A 122 5.04 -12.71 13.32
C PRO A 122 6.16 -13.54 12.70
N ASP A 123 6.78 -14.40 13.50
CA ASP A 123 7.88 -15.28 13.07
C ASP A 123 7.46 -16.24 11.94
N ASP A 124 6.17 -16.54 11.80
CA ASP A 124 5.60 -17.42 10.78
C ASP A 124 5.08 -16.67 9.53
N ALA A 125 5.32 -15.36 9.42
CA ALA A 125 4.90 -14.57 8.26
C ALA A 125 5.70 -14.97 7.00
N GLN A 126 4.98 -15.28 5.92
CA GLN A 126 5.55 -15.74 4.65
C GLN A 126 5.18 -14.83 3.49
N THR A 127 3.97 -14.29 3.46
CA THR A 127 3.50 -13.39 2.40
C THR A 127 2.84 -12.15 3.00
N LEU A 128 3.52 -11.02 2.81
CA LEU A 128 3.10 -9.68 3.17
C LEU A 128 2.31 -9.03 2.03
N ALA A 129 1.23 -8.30 2.31
CA ALA A 129 0.62 -7.37 1.35
C ALA A 129 0.68 -5.91 1.84
N LEU A 130 1.36 -5.03 1.12
CA LEU A 130 1.35 -3.58 1.34
C LEU A 130 0.14 -2.93 0.67
N PHE A 131 -0.67 -2.23 1.44
CA PHE A 131 -1.95 -1.70 0.99
C PHE A 131 -2.07 -0.18 1.02
N CYS A 132 -2.53 0.36 -0.11
CA CYS A 132 -3.11 1.70 -0.20
C CYS A 132 -4.24 1.70 -1.25
N VAL A 133 -4.80 2.86 -1.62
CA VAL A 133 -6.08 2.90 -2.33
C VAL A 133 -5.95 2.97 -3.86
N GLU A 134 -4.91 3.62 -4.39
CA GLU A 134 -4.72 3.80 -5.82
C GLU A 134 -4.65 2.45 -6.56
N ARG A 135 -5.24 2.33 -7.76
CA ARG A 135 -5.15 1.10 -8.56
C ARG A 135 -3.71 0.80 -8.95
N GLU A 136 -3.08 1.77 -9.60
CA GLU A 136 -1.75 1.67 -10.20
C GLU A 136 -0.65 1.76 -9.12
N PRO A 137 0.22 0.75 -8.96
CA PRO A 137 1.37 0.82 -8.06
C PRO A 137 2.27 2.03 -8.32
N ALA A 138 2.51 2.36 -9.59
CA ALA A 138 3.34 3.51 -9.95
C ALA A 138 2.72 4.86 -9.51
N ALA A 139 1.41 4.92 -9.30
CA ALA A 139 0.69 6.11 -8.82
C ALA A 139 0.63 6.23 -7.28
N CYS A 140 1.29 5.33 -6.56
CA CYS A 140 1.09 5.14 -5.13
C CYS A 140 2.40 4.97 -4.36
N HIS A 141 2.48 5.50 -3.13
CA HIS A 141 3.68 5.36 -2.30
C HIS A 141 3.98 3.92 -1.87
N ARG A 142 3.00 2.99 -1.97
CA ARG A 142 3.21 1.58 -1.62
C ARG A 142 4.30 0.91 -2.47
N SER A 143 4.47 1.33 -3.74
CA SER A 143 5.52 0.81 -4.60
C SER A 143 6.91 1.29 -4.15
N LEU A 144 7.01 2.52 -3.65
CA LEU A 144 8.26 3.05 -3.09
C LEU A 144 8.68 2.30 -1.81
N VAL A 145 7.71 2.01 -0.92
CA VAL A 145 7.96 1.18 0.26
C VAL A 145 8.38 -0.24 -0.13
N ALA A 146 7.67 -0.85 -1.08
CA ALA A 146 7.98 -2.20 -1.58
C ALA A 146 9.38 -2.25 -2.19
N ALA A 147 9.74 -1.28 -3.02
CA ALA A 147 11.07 -1.16 -3.62
C ALA A 147 12.17 -1.04 -2.54
N LYS A 148 11.94 -0.24 -1.49
CA LYS A 148 12.89 -0.12 -0.37
C LYS A 148 13.11 -1.45 0.36
N LEU A 149 12.03 -2.21 0.60
CA LEU A 149 12.13 -3.55 1.21
C LEU A 149 12.87 -4.53 0.29
N ALA A 150 12.56 -4.52 -1.00
CA ALA A 150 13.20 -5.36 -2.01
C ALA A 150 14.70 -5.08 -2.11
N GLU A 151 15.10 -3.82 -2.16
CA GLU A 151 16.51 -3.40 -2.22
C GLU A 151 17.26 -3.82 -0.95
N THR A 152 16.66 -3.61 0.22
CA THR A 152 17.32 -3.86 1.52
C THR A 152 17.52 -5.35 1.80
N TYR A 153 16.54 -6.18 1.41
CA TYR A 153 16.47 -7.59 1.80
C TYR A 153 16.47 -8.57 0.63
N GLN A 154 16.65 -8.08 -0.60
CA GLN A 154 16.62 -8.89 -1.84
C GLN A 154 15.32 -9.70 -1.97
N LEU A 155 14.18 -9.09 -1.61
CA LEU A 155 12.87 -9.72 -1.67
C LEU A 155 12.23 -9.53 -3.04
N GLU A 156 11.46 -10.52 -3.46
CA GLU A 156 10.59 -10.41 -4.62
C GLU A 156 9.38 -9.53 -4.29
N VAL A 157 9.05 -8.62 -5.21
CA VAL A 157 7.86 -7.78 -5.15
C VAL A 157 6.92 -8.12 -6.30
N GLU A 158 5.67 -8.39 -5.97
CA GLU A 158 4.60 -8.58 -6.94
C GLU A 158 3.47 -7.58 -6.69
N HIS A 159 2.88 -7.06 -7.77
CA HIS A 159 1.78 -6.10 -7.70
C HIS A 159 0.47 -6.77 -8.11
N LEU A 160 -0.44 -6.95 -7.15
CA LEU A 160 -1.75 -7.54 -7.39
C LEU A 160 -2.67 -6.51 -8.08
N LEU A 161 -3.11 -6.85 -9.30
CA LEU A 161 -3.99 -6.04 -10.15
C LEU A 161 -5.20 -6.86 -10.66
N PRO A 162 -6.11 -7.29 -9.76
CA PRO A 162 -7.31 -8.03 -10.13
C PRO A 162 -8.32 -7.25 -10.99
#